data_AF-A0A2T4RYJ6-F1
#
_entry.id   AF-A0A2T4RYJ6-F1
#
_cell.length_a   1.000
_cell.length_b   1.000
_cell.length_c   1.000
_cell.angle_alpha   90.00
_cell.angle_beta   90.00
_cell.angle_gamma   90.00
#
_symmetry.space_group_name_H-M   'P 1'
#
loop_
_entity.id
_entity.type
_entity.pdbx_description
1 polymer ?
#
loop_
_entity_poly.entity_id
_entity_poly.type
_entity_poly.pdbx_seq_one_letter_code
_entity_poly.pdbx_strand_id
1 'polypeptide(L)'
;TQNNMIIYAIPDLTGVNISIEQFGELFNHEKIVGVKYTAPNFFLLERIRKAYPDKLILSGFDEMLVQAAISGVDGAIGSTYNVNGVRARQIFDLAKEGKIDEAYQIQHDTNDIIEGVLSMGLYPTLKEILKSRGIDG
;
A
#
# COMPACT_ATOMS: atom_id res chain seq x y z
N THR A 1 -16.50 -17.36 13.11
CA THR A 1 -15.04 -17.47 13.27
C THR A 1 -14.58 -16.40 14.26
N GLN A 2 -13.54 -16.63 15.05
CA GLN A 2 -13.07 -15.69 16.09
C GLN A 2 -11.88 -14.83 15.59
N ASN A 3 -11.68 -14.72 14.28
CA ASN A 3 -10.49 -14.09 13.67
C ASN A 3 -10.48 -12.57 13.79
N ASN A 4 -9.26 -12.02 13.73
CA ASN A 4 -9.02 -10.60 13.51
C ASN A 4 -9.38 -10.20 12.06
N MET A 5 -9.67 -8.91 11.86
CA MET A 5 -10.13 -8.32 10.61
C MET A 5 -9.31 -7.07 10.27
N ILE A 6 -8.99 -6.91 8.99
CA ILE A 6 -8.40 -5.70 8.41
C ILE A 6 -9.43 -5.12 7.43
N ILE A 7 -9.78 -3.85 7.61
CA ILE A 7 -10.65 -3.14 6.66
C ILE A 7 -9.90 -3.01 5.33
N TYR A 8 -10.53 -3.34 4.22
CA TYR A 8 -9.98 -3.03 2.89
C TYR A 8 -10.67 -1.80 2.32
N ALA A 9 -10.02 -0.64 2.45
CA ALA A 9 -10.52 0.65 1.96
C ALA A 9 -9.95 0.94 0.56
N ILE A 10 -10.78 0.85 -0.47
CA ILE A 10 -10.41 1.06 -1.88
C ILE A 10 -11.52 1.83 -2.64
N PRO A 11 -11.74 3.13 -2.31
CA PRO A 11 -12.83 3.93 -2.86
C PRO A 11 -12.84 3.99 -4.39
N ASP A 12 -11.67 3.99 -5.05
CA ASP A 12 -11.59 4.09 -6.51
C ASP A 12 -12.27 2.89 -7.22
N LEU A 13 -12.39 1.74 -6.55
CA LEU A 13 -13.10 0.57 -7.09
C LEU A 13 -14.52 0.41 -6.53
N THR A 14 -14.78 0.85 -5.29
CA THR A 14 -16.06 0.61 -4.61
C THR A 14 -17.01 1.82 -4.61
N GLY A 15 -16.49 3.03 -4.83
CA GLY A 15 -17.18 4.29 -4.60
C GLY A 15 -17.39 4.64 -3.11
N VAL A 16 -16.91 3.80 -2.18
CA VAL A 16 -17.14 3.97 -0.74
C VAL A 16 -15.96 4.67 -0.09
N ASN A 17 -16.18 5.91 0.32
CA ASN A 17 -15.25 6.67 1.16
C ASN A 17 -15.58 6.46 2.64
N ILE A 18 -14.56 6.30 3.48
CA ILE A 18 -14.69 6.14 4.93
C ILE A 18 -14.07 7.38 5.59
N SER A 19 -14.87 8.14 6.34
CA SER A 19 -14.40 9.31 7.08
C SER A 19 -13.59 8.89 8.33
N ILE A 20 -12.90 9.84 8.94
CA ILE A 20 -12.12 9.58 10.17
C ILE A 20 -13.03 9.17 11.34
N GLU A 21 -14.24 9.71 11.41
CA GLU A 21 -15.27 9.37 12.40
C GLU A 21 -15.76 7.93 12.20
N GLN A 22 -16.02 7.53 10.95
CA GLN A 22 -16.43 6.16 10.61
C GLN A 22 -15.30 5.15 10.89
N PHE A 23 -14.03 5.52 10.64
CA PHE A 23 -12.90 4.71 11.11
C PHE A 23 -12.90 4.55 12.63
N GLY A 24 -13.29 5.57 13.38
CA GLY A 24 -13.41 5.51 14.84
C GLY A 24 -14.45 4.51 15.31
N GLU A 25 -15.63 4.52 14.68
CA GLU A 25 -16.69 3.54 14.97
C GLU A 25 -16.22 2.11 14.71
N LEU A 26 -15.54 1.87 13.57
CA LEU A 26 -15.01 0.55 13.22
C LEU A 26 -13.89 0.12 14.18
N PHE A 27 -12.93 1.01 14.46
CA PHE A 27 -11.77 0.69 15.29
C PHE A 27 -12.10 0.50 16.78
N ASN A 28 -13.28 0.95 17.22
CA ASN A 28 -13.82 0.63 18.54
C ASN A 28 -14.09 -0.87 18.73
N HIS A 29 -14.24 -1.65 17.64
CA HIS A 29 -14.30 -3.10 17.74
C HIS A 29 -12.89 -3.71 17.85
N GLU A 30 -12.63 -4.44 18.95
CA GLU A 30 -11.31 -5.02 19.26
C GLU A 30 -10.73 -5.93 18.16
N LYS A 31 -11.58 -6.59 17.37
CA LYS A 31 -11.16 -7.50 16.30
C LYS A 31 -10.82 -6.80 15.00
N ILE A 32 -11.19 -5.52 14.86
CA ILE A 32 -10.76 -4.71 13.73
C ILE A 32 -9.38 -4.16 14.08
N VAL A 33 -8.36 -4.87 13.61
CA VAL A 33 -6.96 -4.63 14.00
C VAL A 33 -6.27 -3.60 13.11
N GLY A 34 -6.87 -3.24 11.97
CA GLY A 34 -6.23 -2.32 11.05
C GLY A 34 -6.99 -2.07 9.74
N VAL A 35 -6.28 -1.42 8.82
CA VAL A 35 -6.77 -1.06 7.48
C VAL A 35 -5.70 -1.31 6.43
N LYS A 36 -6.09 -1.91 5.30
CA LYS A 36 -5.40 -1.79 4.01
C LYS A 36 -5.95 -0.54 3.32
N TYR A 37 -5.15 0.52 3.29
CA TYR A 37 -5.53 1.85 2.82
C TYR A 37 -5.09 2.06 1.36
N THR A 38 -6.06 2.07 0.44
CA THR A 38 -5.85 2.24 -1.01
C THR A 38 -6.64 3.46 -1.49
N ALA A 39 -6.27 4.64 -0.99
CA ALA A 39 -6.84 5.93 -1.39
C ALA A 39 -5.73 6.98 -1.54
N PRO A 40 -5.81 7.93 -2.49
CA PRO A 40 -4.74 8.89 -2.77
C PRO A 40 -4.73 10.09 -1.80
N ASN A 41 -5.35 9.96 -0.63
CA ASN A 41 -5.54 11.05 0.32
C ASN A 41 -4.57 10.93 1.50
N PHE A 42 -3.38 11.51 1.35
CA PHE A 42 -2.36 11.54 2.40
C PHE A 42 -2.77 12.34 3.65
N PHE A 43 -3.66 13.33 3.50
CA PHE A 43 -4.19 14.04 4.66
C PHE A 43 -5.01 13.10 5.55
N LEU A 44 -5.94 12.34 4.96
CA LEU A 44 -6.72 11.35 5.71
C LEU A 44 -5.82 10.23 6.27
N LEU A 45 -4.86 9.73 5.50
CA LEU A 45 -3.90 8.74 5.98
C LEU A 45 -3.16 9.23 7.24
N GLU A 46 -2.66 10.46 7.24
CA GLU A 46 -1.98 11.04 8.39
C GLU A 46 -2.95 11.25 9.58
N ARG A 47 -4.19 11.68 9.34
CA ARG A 47 -5.23 11.75 10.40
C ARG A 47 -5.52 10.38 11.02
N ILE A 48 -5.63 9.32 10.23
CA ILE A 48 -5.81 7.94 10.70
C ILE A 48 -4.61 7.52 11.53
N ARG A 49 -3.38 7.72 11.01
CA ARG A 49 -2.16 7.31 11.71
C ARG A 49 -2.05 7.98 13.08
N LYS A 50 -2.32 9.28 13.15
CA LYS A 50 -2.28 10.07 14.40
C LYS A 50 -3.36 9.65 15.39
N ALA A 51 -4.60 9.44 14.92
CA ALA A 51 -5.73 9.10 15.79
C ALA A 51 -5.66 7.67 16.33
N TYR A 52 -5.07 6.75 15.56
CA TYR A 52 -5.04 5.32 15.88
C TYR A 52 -3.61 4.77 15.81
N PRO A 53 -2.68 5.20 16.69
CA PRO A 53 -1.26 4.80 16.63
C PRO A 53 -1.05 3.29 16.81
N ASP A 54 -1.98 2.60 17.50
CA ASP A 54 -1.88 1.16 17.79
C ASP A 54 -2.55 0.25 16.73
N LYS A 55 -3.22 0.82 15.72
CA LYS A 55 -3.86 0.05 14.65
C LYS A 55 -2.88 -0.20 13.51
N LEU A 56 -2.96 -1.39 12.89
CA LEU A 56 -2.15 -1.72 11.73
C LEU A 56 -2.62 -0.93 10.49
N ILE A 57 -1.71 -0.26 9.81
CA ILE A 57 -1.97 0.44 8.55
C ILE A 57 -1.07 -0.13 7.47
N LEU A 58 -1.68 -0.72 6.44
CA LEU A 58 -0.98 -1.22 5.25
C LEU A 58 -1.36 -0.37 4.05
N SER A 59 -0.43 0.28 3.37
CA SER A 59 -0.74 1.03 2.14
C SER A 59 -1.03 0.09 0.96
N GLY A 60 -1.84 0.56 0.01
CA GLY A 60 -2.26 -0.23 -1.15
C GLY A 60 -1.89 0.35 -2.52
N PHE A 61 -1.33 1.55 -2.58
CA PHE A 61 -0.83 2.16 -3.82
C PHE A 61 0.69 2.00 -3.91
N ASP A 62 1.12 1.09 -4.79
CA ASP A 62 2.52 0.72 -4.99
C ASP A 62 3.34 1.93 -5.48
N GLU A 63 2.72 2.80 -6.29
CA GLU A 63 3.31 3.99 -6.89
C GLU A 63 3.50 5.16 -5.92
N MET A 64 2.97 5.02 -4.70
CA MET A 64 3.07 6.00 -3.62
C MET A 64 3.68 5.40 -2.34
N LEU A 65 4.44 4.30 -2.46
CA LEU A 65 4.99 3.56 -1.32
C LEU A 65 5.91 4.44 -0.45
N VAL A 66 6.81 5.21 -1.05
CA VAL A 66 7.74 6.07 -0.31
C VAL A 66 7.02 7.15 0.51
N GLN A 67 5.97 7.77 -0.04
CA GLN A 67 5.15 8.76 0.67
C GLN A 67 4.36 8.10 1.80
N ALA A 68 3.84 6.89 1.57
CA ALA A 68 3.15 6.13 2.61
C ALA A 68 4.10 5.72 3.75
N ALA A 69 5.33 5.31 3.43
CA ALA A 69 6.36 4.94 4.39
C ALA A 69 6.68 6.11 5.34
N ILE A 70 6.92 7.31 4.81
CA ILE A 70 7.16 8.51 5.64
C ILE A 70 5.91 8.99 6.39
N SER A 71 4.71 8.59 5.94
CA SER A 71 3.43 8.87 6.62
C SER A 71 3.14 7.92 7.78
N GLY A 72 4.04 6.98 8.07
CA GLY A 72 3.97 6.11 9.26
C GLY A 72 3.15 4.82 9.07
N VAL A 73 2.97 4.34 7.83
CA VAL A 73 2.35 3.02 7.62
C VAL A 73 3.25 1.90 8.15
N ASP A 74 2.63 0.80 8.56
CA ASP A 74 3.29 -0.36 9.16
C ASP A 74 3.82 -1.34 8.11
N GLY A 75 3.33 -1.21 6.87
CA GLY A 75 3.74 -1.99 5.71
C GLY A 75 2.91 -1.63 4.49
N ALA A 76 2.95 -2.49 3.48
CA ALA A 76 2.20 -2.30 2.24
C ALA A 76 1.74 -3.64 1.65
N ILE A 77 0.62 -3.62 0.93
CA ILE A 77 0.10 -4.75 0.14
C ILE A 77 -0.11 -4.26 -1.30
N GLY A 78 0.70 -4.78 -2.21
CA GLY A 78 0.77 -4.32 -3.58
C GLY A 78 0.83 -5.44 -4.60
N SER A 79 0.25 -5.18 -5.77
CA SER A 79 0.22 -6.16 -6.87
C SER A 79 1.58 -6.30 -7.55
N THR A 80 2.29 -5.19 -7.72
CA THR A 80 3.59 -5.15 -8.41
C THR A 80 4.71 -5.76 -7.58
N TYR A 81 4.50 -5.96 -6.28
CA TYR A 81 5.47 -6.61 -5.40
C TYR A 81 5.76 -8.07 -5.83
N ASN A 82 4.86 -8.72 -6.57
CA ASN A 82 5.12 -10.02 -7.21
C ASN A 82 6.35 -9.99 -8.13
N VAL A 83 6.61 -8.86 -8.79
CA VAL A 83 7.73 -8.71 -9.75
C VAL A 83 8.80 -7.72 -9.31
N ASN A 84 8.47 -6.84 -8.36
CA ASN A 84 9.29 -5.71 -7.89
C ASN A 84 9.46 -5.66 -6.35
N GLY A 85 9.17 -6.74 -5.63
CA GLY A 85 9.16 -6.76 -4.17
C GLY A 85 10.50 -6.43 -3.48
N VAL A 86 11.63 -6.71 -4.13
CA VAL A 86 12.96 -6.33 -3.61
C VAL A 86 13.11 -4.81 -3.56
N ARG A 87 12.74 -4.10 -4.64
CA ARG A 87 12.75 -2.63 -4.67
C ARG A 87 11.77 -2.05 -3.68
N ALA A 88 10.56 -2.61 -3.57
CA ALA A 88 9.57 -2.16 -2.58
C ALA A 88 10.12 -2.23 -1.15
N ARG A 89 10.82 -3.31 -0.79
CA ARG A 89 11.51 -3.41 0.50
C ARG A 89 12.58 -2.33 0.68
N GLN A 90 13.43 -2.13 -0.33
CA GLN A 90 14.47 -1.09 -0.28
C GLN A 90 13.88 0.31 -0.07
N ILE A 91 12.81 0.66 -0.80
CA ILE A 91 12.10 1.94 -0.63
C ILE A 91 11.64 2.08 0.83
N PHE A 92 10.97 1.05 1.35
CA PHE A 92 10.40 1.09 2.70
C PHE A 92 11.46 1.21 3.79
N ASP A 93 12.54 0.42 3.70
CA ASP A 93 13.61 0.39 4.68
C ASP A 93 14.43 1.70 4.64
N LEU A 94 14.83 2.17 3.45
CA LEU A 94 15.56 3.44 3.29
C LEU A 94 14.73 4.64 3.75
N ALA A 95 13.43 4.65 3.45
CA ALA A 95 12.53 5.70 3.94
C ALA A 95 12.47 5.74 5.47
N LYS A 96 12.41 4.58 6.13
CA LYS A 96 12.43 4.47 7.60
C LYS A 96 13.79 4.82 8.22
N GLU A 97 14.88 4.60 7.50
CA GLU A 97 16.23 5.01 7.89
C GLU A 97 16.50 6.52 7.66
N GLY A 98 15.55 7.26 7.07
CA GLY A 98 15.71 8.68 6.75
C GLY A 98 16.53 8.96 5.49
N LYS A 99 16.90 7.93 4.72
CA LYS A 99 17.60 8.04 3.43
C LYS A 99 16.60 8.31 2.30
N ILE A 100 15.90 9.44 2.40
CA ILE A 100 14.72 9.74 1.57
C ILE A 100 15.09 9.90 0.10
N ASP A 101 16.21 10.53 -0.23
CA ASP A 101 16.63 10.72 -1.62
C ASP A 101 16.90 9.38 -2.33
N GLU A 102 17.57 8.45 -1.65
CA GLU A 102 17.81 7.09 -2.17
C GLU A 102 16.49 6.31 -2.32
N ALA A 103 15.60 6.38 -1.32
CA ALA A 103 14.29 5.74 -1.38
C ALA A 103 13.45 6.30 -2.55
N TYR A 104 13.49 7.61 -2.76
CA TYR A 104 12.73 8.29 -3.81
C TYR A 104 13.26 7.95 -5.20
N GLN A 105 14.58 7.80 -5.35
CA GLN A 105 15.16 7.32 -6.60
C GLN A 105 14.67 5.91 -6.98
N ILE A 106 14.59 4.99 -6.01
CA ILE A 106 14.05 3.65 -6.26
C ILE A 106 12.54 3.69 -6.53
N GLN A 107 11.81 4.65 -5.95
CA GLN A 107 10.41 4.89 -6.29
C GLN A 107 10.25 5.35 -7.74
N HIS A 108 11.14 6.18 -8.29
CA HIS A 108 11.13 6.52 -9.72
C HIS A 108 11.23 5.27 -10.60
N ASP A 109 12.25 4.44 -10.38
CA ASP A 109 12.42 3.17 -11.11
C ASP A 109 11.20 2.24 -10.97
N THR A 110 10.59 2.25 -9.78
CA THR A 110 9.38 1.46 -9.50
C THR A 110 8.17 2.02 -10.25
N ASN A 111 8.03 3.33 -10.34
CA ASN A 111 6.92 3.97 -11.04
C ASN A 111 7.03 3.83 -12.56
N ASP A 112 8.24 3.78 -13.14
CA ASP A 112 8.44 3.44 -14.55
C ASP A 112 7.87 2.05 -14.88
N ILE A 113 8.11 1.07 -13.98
CA ILE A 113 7.55 -0.29 -14.11
C ILE A 113 6.03 -0.25 -13.98
N ILE A 114 5.51 0.46 -12.97
CA ILE A 114 4.06 0.52 -12.72
C ILE A 114 3.34 1.18 -13.89
N GLU A 115 3.83 2.31 -14.40
CA GLU A 115 3.26 3.02 -15.55
C GLU A 115 3.26 2.12 -16.80
N GLY A 116 4.39 1.47 -17.09
CA GLY A 116 4.49 0.51 -18.20
C GLY A 116 3.47 -0.63 -18.08
N VAL A 117 3.36 -1.24 -16.90
CA VAL A 117 2.41 -2.32 -16.63
C VAL A 117 0.96 -1.87 -16.69
N LEU A 118 0.63 -0.68 -16.16
CA LEU A 118 -0.72 -0.11 -16.24
C LEU A 118 -1.14 0.13 -17.69
N SER A 119 -0.23 0.63 -18.54
CA SER A 119 -0.50 0.88 -19.96
C SER A 119 -0.84 -0.38 -20.77
N MET A 120 -0.40 -1.56 -20.30
CA MET A 120 -0.60 -2.86 -20.96
C MET A 120 -1.69 -3.72 -20.30
N GLY A 121 -2.25 -3.25 -19.17
CA GLY A 121 -3.18 -4.00 -18.34
C GLY A 121 -2.49 -4.69 -17.16
N LEU A 122 -2.74 -4.19 -15.95
CA LEU A 122 -2.04 -4.56 -14.72
C LEU A 122 -1.85 -6.09 -14.52
N TYR A 123 -2.94 -6.83 -14.34
CA TYR A 123 -2.84 -8.24 -13.94
C TYR A 123 -2.32 -9.16 -15.05
N PRO A 124 -2.78 -9.08 -16.31
CA PRO A 124 -2.23 -9.89 -17.39
C PRO A 124 -0.72 -9.64 -17.58
N THR A 125 -0.27 -8.38 -17.58
CA THR A 125 1.14 -8.06 -17.78
C THR A 125 2.01 -8.54 -16.62
N LEU A 126 1.56 -8.40 -15.36
CA LEU A 126 2.27 -8.96 -14.21
C LEU A 126 2.44 -10.49 -14.33
N LYS A 127 1.40 -11.20 -14.77
CA LYS A 127 1.47 -12.65 -15.01
C LYS A 127 2.45 -13.01 -16.13
N GLU A 128 2.45 -12.26 -17.24
CA GLU A 128 3.41 -12.49 -18.33
C GLU A 128 4.86 -12.24 -17.89
N ILE A 129 5.12 -11.25 -17.04
CA ILE A 129 6.45 -11.05 -16.43
C ILE A 129 6.84 -12.27 -15.60
N LEU A 130 5.93 -12.83 -14.78
CA LEU A 130 6.21 -14.03 -14.00
C LEU A 130 6.43 -15.27 -14.89
N LYS A 131 5.67 -15.39 -15.99
CA LYS A 131 5.82 -16.45 -16.99
C LYS A 131 7.19 -16.44 -17.66
N SER A 132 7.72 -15.24 -17.97
CA SER A 132 9.10 -15.09 -18.46
C SER A 132 10.17 -15.60 -17.48
N ARG A 133 9.81 -15.72 -16.18
CA ARG A 133 10.66 -16.26 -15.10
C ARG A 133 10.39 -17.75 -14.82
N GLY A 134 9.62 -18.42 -15.67
CA GLY A 134 9.31 -19.86 -15.55
C GLY A 134 8.19 -20.19 -14.57
N ILE A 135 7.37 -19.21 -14.16
CA ILE A 135 6.20 -19.43 -13.31
C ILE A 135 4.96 -19.62 -14.19
N ASP A 136 4.31 -20.77 -14.09
CA ASP A 136 3.03 -21.03 -14.76
C ASP A 136 1.87 -20.40 -13.96
N GLY A 137 0.97 -19.65 -14.61
CA GLY A 137 -0.03 -18.80 -13.92
C GLY A 137 -1.36 -18.64 -14.63
#